data_AF-A0A8J7WCK4-F1
#
_entry.id   AF-A0A8J7WCK4-F1
#
_cell.length_a   1.000
_cell.length_b   1.000
_cell.length_c   1.000
_cell.angle_alpha   90.00
_cell.angle_beta   90.00
_cell.angle_gamma   90.00
#
_symmetry.space_group_name_H-M   'P 1'
#
loop_
_entity.id
_entity.type
_entity.pdbx_description
1 polymer ?
#
loop_
_entity_poly.entity_id
_entity_poly.type
_entity_poly.pdbx_seq_one_letter_code
_entity_poly.pdbx_strand_id
1 'polypeptide(L)'
;MSSIENLQTRLAQALERIGRTVEGYEPPGAAPMPVAEPPPAAAPEADPEELRALQEALDEERLANAQLEERVRLLKARTGEGGDTAALREQIAAQREAVAGLDAEMQRLRQANDALREVSQALREANAKGVGEPHLINKAILAELDSLRAARAVDAAEAQALMSALTPILAEAAGSHGQEESV
;
A
#
# COMPACT_ATOMS: atom_id res chain seq x y z
N MET A 1 -6.11 11.64 -20.70
CA MET A 1 -6.51 13.03 -20.98
C MET A 1 -7.73 13.48 -20.15
N SER A 2 -8.74 12.63 -19.91
CA SER A 2 -9.94 12.96 -19.12
C SER A 2 -9.72 13.41 -17.65
N SER A 3 -8.61 13.01 -16.99
CA SER A 3 -8.30 13.45 -15.61
C SER A 3 -7.98 14.95 -15.51
N ILE A 4 -7.29 15.49 -16.53
CA ILE A 4 -6.93 16.92 -16.58
C ILE A 4 -8.16 17.79 -16.82
N GLU A 5 -9.06 17.36 -17.70
CA GLU A 5 -10.32 18.07 -17.97
C GLU A 5 -11.24 18.10 -16.74
N ASN A 6 -11.30 17.00 -15.98
CA ASN A 6 -12.03 16.94 -14.71
C ASN A 6 -11.43 17.88 -13.65
N LEU A 7 -10.11 17.97 -13.55
CA LEU A 7 -9.42 18.89 -12.64
C LEU A 7 -9.66 20.36 -13.04
N GLN A 8 -9.60 20.66 -14.34
CA GLN A 8 -9.88 22.01 -14.86
C GLN A 8 -11.32 22.45 -14.58
N THR A 9 -12.29 21.53 -14.74
CA THR A 9 -13.71 21.81 -14.44
C THR A 9 -13.95 22.06 -12.95
N ARG A 10 -13.30 21.28 -12.07
CA ARG A 10 -13.38 21.51 -10.61
C ARG A 10 -12.69 22.81 -10.19
N LEU A 11 -11.56 23.16 -10.80
CA LEU A 11 -10.86 24.39 -10.52
C LEU A 11 -11.72 25.61 -10.93
N ALA A 12 -12.33 25.57 -12.11
CA ALA A 12 -13.23 26.63 -12.57
C ALA A 12 -14.42 26.83 -11.62
N GLN A 13 -15.06 25.75 -11.18
CA GLN A 13 -16.14 25.81 -10.19
C GLN A 13 -15.67 26.36 -8.83
N ALA A 14 -14.47 25.96 -8.37
CA ALA A 14 -13.91 26.46 -7.12
C ALA A 14 -13.64 27.97 -7.18
N LEU A 15 -13.09 28.44 -8.29
CA LEU A 15 -12.79 29.86 -8.50
C LEU A 15 -14.07 30.70 -8.63
N GLU A 16 -15.10 30.21 -9.31
CA GLU A 16 -16.39 30.91 -9.41
C GLU A 16 -17.09 31.01 -8.05
N ARG A 17 -17.02 29.94 -7.24
CA ARG A 17 -17.53 29.96 -5.86
C ARG A 17 -16.78 30.97 -4.99
N ILE A 18 -15.45 31.04 -5.10
CA ILE A 18 -14.63 32.01 -4.36
C ILE A 18 -14.99 33.43 -4.80
N GLY A 19 -15.11 33.68 -6.11
CA GLY A 19 -15.52 34.98 -6.66
C GLY A 19 -16.85 35.45 -6.07
N ARG A 20 -17.88 34.59 -6.05
CA ARG A 20 -19.17 34.91 -5.44
C ARG A 20 -19.10 35.15 -3.94
N THR A 21 -18.27 34.41 -3.21
CA THR A 21 -18.07 34.65 -1.78
C THR A 21 -17.31 35.93 -1.50
N VAL A 22 -16.42 36.38 -2.39
CA VAL A 22 -15.69 37.65 -2.26
C VAL A 22 -16.60 38.83 -2.64
N GLU A 23 -17.45 38.68 -3.64
CA GLU A 23 -18.46 39.69 -4.00
C GLU A 23 -19.50 39.90 -2.89
N GLY A 24 -19.79 38.87 -2.10
CA GLY A 24 -20.61 38.97 -0.88
C GLY A 24 -19.80 39.21 0.41
N TYR A 25 -18.47 39.27 0.33
CA TYR A 25 -17.62 39.53 1.48
C TYR A 25 -17.51 41.05 1.67
N GLU A 26 -18.41 41.57 2.49
CA GLU A 26 -18.29 42.91 3.02
C GLU A 26 -17.27 42.87 4.17
N PRO A 27 -16.09 43.52 4.05
CA PRO A 27 -15.18 43.63 5.19
C PRO A 27 -15.94 44.37 6.31
N PRO A 28 -15.78 43.97 7.59
CA PRO A 28 -16.40 44.69 8.70
C PRO A 28 -15.79 46.09 8.77
N GLY A 29 -16.40 47.06 8.10
CA GLY A 29 -15.87 48.43 8.03
C GLY A 29 -16.37 49.36 6.91
N ALA A 30 -17.26 48.93 6.00
CA ALA A 30 -17.67 49.78 4.87
C ALA A 30 -19.20 50.07 4.79
N ALA A 31 -19.85 50.29 5.93
CA ALA A 31 -21.17 50.93 5.95
C ALA A 31 -21.03 52.46 5.85
N PRO A 32 -21.92 53.18 5.12
CA PRO A 32 -21.95 54.64 5.13
C PRO A 32 -22.25 55.15 6.54
N MET A 33 -21.40 56.05 7.04
CA MET A 33 -21.52 56.56 8.40
C MET A 33 -22.89 57.18 8.67
N PRO A 34 -23.63 56.72 9.70
CA PRO A 34 -24.72 57.49 10.25
C PRO A 34 -24.16 58.78 10.88
N VAL A 35 -24.91 59.88 10.74
CA VAL A 35 -24.65 61.13 11.47
C VAL A 35 -24.44 60.81 12.94
N ALA A 36 -23.35 61.35 13.51
CA ALA A 36 -22.84 61.09 14.86
C ALA A 36 -23.94 60.79 15.90
N GLU A 37 -24.14 59.50 16.13
CA GLU A 37 -24.75 58.97 17.34
C GLU A 37 -23.77 59.25 18.50
N PRO A 38 -24.24 59.61 19.71
CA PRO A 38 -23.36 59.82 20.86
C PRO A 38 -22.43 58.60 21.02
N PRO A 39 -21.20 58.80 21.54
CA PRO A 39 -20.16 57.77 21.54
C PRO A 39 -20.77 56.45 22.01
N PRO A 40 -20.55 55.32 21.31
CA PRO A 40 -21.06 54.05 21.78
C PRO A 40 -20.57 53.92 23.21
N ALA A 41 -21.53 53.74 24.13
CA ALA A 41 -21.22 53.34 25.49
C ALA A 41 -20.17 52.25 25.39
N ALA A 42 -19.09 52.41 26.17
CA ALA A 42 -17.97 51.49 26.22
C ALA A 42 -18.47 50.07 25.93
N ALA A 43 -17.87 49.41 24.93
CA ALA A 43 -18.06 47.98 24.74
C ALA A 43 -18.10 47.35 26.14
N PRO A 44 -19.13 46.56 26.49
CA PRO A 44 -19.31 46.10 27.86
C PRO A 44 -17.95 45.64 28.34
N GLU A 45 -17.39 46.34 29.33
CA GLU A 45 -16.10 45.97 29.90
C GLU A 45 -16.32 44.53 30.33
N ALA A 46 -15.75 43.59 29.57
CA ALA A 46 -16.00 42.18 29.78
C ALA A 46 -15.75 41.92 31.25
N ASP A 47 -16.75 41.39 31.95
CA ASP A 47 -16.74 41.33 33.40
C ASP A 47 -15.40 40.70 33.81
N PRO A 48 -14.63 41.32 34.72
CA PRO A 48 -13.28 40.88 35.01
C PRO A 48 -13.24 39.44 35.51
N GLU A 49 -14.34 38.96 36.10
CA GLU A 49 -14.58 37.56 36.46
C GLU A 49 -14.79 36.66 35.23
N GLU A 50 -15.55 37.09 34.22
CA GLU A 50 -15.73 36.36 32.96
C GLU A 50 -14.42 36.26 32.17
N LEU A 51 -13.62 37.34 32.14
CA LEU A 51 -12.30 37.34 31.52
C LEU A 51 -11.35 36.36 32.20
N ARG A 52 -11.38 36.26 33.53
CA ARG A 52 -10.57 35.29 34.28
C ARG A 52 -11.04 33.86 34.04
N ALA A 53 -12.35 33.61 34.05
CA ALA A 53 -12.90 32.29 33.73
C ALA A 53 -12.56 31.84 32.29
N LEU A 54 -12.60 32.75 31.32
CA LEU A 54 -12.19 32.49 29.94
C LEU A 54 -10.68 32.23 29.82
N GLN A 55 -9.84 32.93 30.60
CA GLN A 55 -8.40 32.69 30.64
C GLN A 55 -8.07 31.33 31.25
N GLU A 56 -8.73 30.95 32.34
CA GLU A 56 -8.59 29.64 32.97
C GLU A 56 -9.01 28.51 32.01
N ALA A 57 -10.17 28.64 31.36
CA ALA A 57 -10.62 27.66 30.36
C ALA A 57 -9.67 27.56 29.15
N LEU A 58 -9.10 28.69 28.71
CA LEU A 58 -8.13 28.70 27.62
C LEU A 58 -6.82 28.00 28.02
N ASP A 59 -6.37 28.18 29.26
CA ASP A 59 -5.16 27.53 29.76
C ASP A 59 -5.37 26.03 29.99
N GLU A 60 -6.57 25.62 30.43
CA GLU A 60 -6.98 24.21 30.51
C GLU A 60 -7.00 23.55 29.11
N GLU A 61 -7.61 24.21 28.12
CA GLU A 61 -7.65 23.73 26.74
C GLU A 61 -6.26 23.65 26.11
N ARG A 62 -5.39 24.64 26.38
CA ARG A 62 -3.98 24.60 25.93
C ARG A 62 -3.22 23.43 26.54
N LEU A 63 -3.44 23.15 27.82
CA LEU A 63 -2.82 22.03 28.51
C LEU A 63 -3.32 20.69 27.98
N ALA A 64 -4.64 20.55 27.74
CA ALA A 64 -5.23 19.38 27.11
C ALA A 64 -4.69 19.18 25.68
N ASN A 65 -4.54 20.27 24.91
CA ASN A 65 -4.00 20.23 23.57
C ASN A 65 -2.53 19.79 23.57
N ALA A 66 -1.69 20.35 24.45
CA ALA A 66 -0.30 19.94 24.59
C ALA A 66 -0.16 18.44 24.94
N GLN A 67 -1.00 17.92 25.83
CA GLN A 67 -1.04 16.49 26.16
C GLN A 67 -1.49 15.63 24.98
N LEU A 68 -2.46 16.09 24.20
CA LEU A 68 -2.91 15.40 22.99
C LEU A 68 -1.84 15.42 21.90
N GLU A 69 -1.13 16.53 21.71
CA GLU A 69 0.00 16.64 20.79
C GLU A 69 1.14 15.69 21.19
N GLU A 70 1.46 15.59 22.48
CA GLU A 70 2.45 14.64 22.99
C GLU A 70 2.00 13.19 22.77
N ARG A 71 0.73 12.87 23.06
CA ARG A 71 0.15 11.54 22.79
C ARG A 71 0.17 11.22 21.30
N VAL A 72 -0.17 12.18 20.43
CA VAL A 72 -0.12 12.01 18.98
C VAL A 72 1.32 11.84 18.53
N ARG A 73 2.29 12.54 19.11
CA ARG A 73 3.72 12.39 18.82
C ARG A 73 4.23 11.02 19.24
N LEU A 74 3.87 10.56 20.44
CA LEU A 74 4.21 9.22 20.94
C LEU A 74 3.54 8.12 20.13
N LEU A 75 2.27 8.28 19.79
CA LEU A 75 1.57 7.37 18.89
C LEU A 75 2.23 7.36 17.52
N LYS A 76 2.55 8.52 16.92
CA LYS A 76 3.29 8.66 15.65
C LYS A 76 4.74 8.22 15.71
N ALA A 77 5.36 8.12 16.89
CA ALA A 77 6.69 7.54 17.07
C ALA A 77 6.58 6.03 17.23
N ARG A 78 5.55 5.53 17.93
CA ARG A 78 5.22 4.11 18.07
C ARG A 78 4.67 3.51 16.77
N THR A 79 3.99 4.32 15.96
CA THR A 79 3.59 4.03 14.58
C THR A 79 4.52 4.72 13.57
N GLY A 80 5.62 5.31 14.04
CA GLY A 80 6.62 5.96 13.22
C GLY A 80 7.39 4.88 12.46
N GLU A 81 7.55 4.92 11.14
CA GLU A 81 7.39 6.05 10.21
C GLU A 81 6.81 5.55 8.89
N GLY A 82 5.70 4.80 8.88
CA GLY A 82 5.28 4.13 7.65
C GLY A 82 6.31 3.14 7.08
N GLY A 83 7.52 3.03 7.64
CA GLY A 83 8.58 2.08 7.36
C GLY A 83 8.13 0.66 7.60
N ASP A 84 7.50 0.36 8.75
CA ASP A 84 6.92 -0.97 8.98
C ASP A 84 5.81 -1.28 7.98
N THR A 85 4.93 -0.32 7.70
CA THR A 85 3.85 -0.54 6.72
C THR A 85 4.37 -0.62 5.28
N ALA A 86 5.46 0.06 4.95
CA ALA A 86 6.09 0.08 3.63
C ALA A 86 6.90 -1.20 3.42
N ALA A 87 7.67 -1.62 4.43
CA ALA A 87 8.40 -2.88 4.47
C ALA A 87 7.44 -4.07 4.41
N LEU A 88 6.34 -4.06 5.17
CA LEU A 88 5.29 -5.08 5.06
C LEU A 88 4.63 -5.07 3.67
N ARG A 89 4.39 -3.90 3.06
CA ARG A 89 3.85 -3.82 1.69
C ARG A 89 4.84 -4.36 0.66
N GLU A 90 6.12 -4.07 0.81
CA GLU A 90 7.20 -4.58 -0.04
C GLU A 90 7.34 -6.10 0.11
N GLN A 91 7.27 -6.62 1.34
CA GLN A 91 7.28 -8.05 1.61
C GLN A 91 6.07 -8.75 0.99
N ILE A 92 4.86 -8.17 1.10
CA ILE A 92 3.66 -8.69 0.44
C ILE A 92 3.82 -8.65 -1.09
N ALA A 93 4.41 -7.59 -1.65
CA ALA A 93 4.64 -7.49 -3.09
C ALA A 93 5.63 -8.57 -3.57
N ALA A 94 6.75 -8.76 -2.87
CA ALA A 94 7.74 -9.79 -3.16
C ALA A 94 7.14 -11.21 -3.03
N GLN A 95 6.33 -11.47 -2.01
CA GLN A 95 5.62 -12.75 -1.86
C GLN A 95 4.64 -13.00 -3.00
N ARG A 96 3.89 -11.98 -3.43
CA ARG A 96 2.98 -12.10 -4.59
C ARG A 96 3.72 -12.42 -5.87
N GLU A 97 4.87 -11.78 -6.08
CA GLU A 97 5.73 -12.06 -7.23
C GLU A 97 6.28 -13.50 -7.18
N ALA A 98 6.74 -13.96 -6.02
CA ALA A 98 7.20 -15.34 -5.82
C ALA A 98 6.10 -16.36 -6.10
N VAL A 99 4.87 -16.13 -5.61
CA VAL A 99 3.71 -16.99 -5.87
C VAL A 99 3.35 -16.99 -7.35
N ALA A 100 3.32 -15.82 -8.00
CA ALA A 100 3.05 -15.72 -9.43
C ALA A 100 4.10 -16.45 -10.29
N GLY A 101 5.38 -16.36 -9.88
CA GLY A 101 6.48 -17.10 -10.50
C GLY A 101 6.30 -18.62 -10.36
N LEU A 102 5.99 -19.10 -9.16
CA LEU A 102 5.73 -20.51 -8.90
C LEU A 102 4.53 -21.03 -9.69
N ASP A 103 3.43 -20.27 -9.75
CA ASP A 103 2.26 -20.61 -10.54
C ASP A 103 2.59 -20.75 -12.03
N ALA A 104 3.42 -19.85 -12.56
CA ALA A 104 3.88 -19.92 -13.95
C ALA A 104 4.71 -21.17 -14.22
N GLU A 105 5.64 -21.53 -13.31
CA GLU A 105 6.42 -22.77 -13.43
C GLU A 105 5.53 -24.02 -13.33
N MET A 106 4.56 -24.03 -12.41
CA MET A 106 3.60 -25.12 -12.28
C MET A 106 2.73 -25.30 -13.52
N GLN A 107 2.31 -24.20 -14.15
CA GLN A 107 1.61 -24.25 -15.43
C GLN A 107 2.49 -24.81 -16.55
N ARG A 108 3.77 -24.40 -16.62
CA ARG A 108 4.74 -24.97 -17.57
C ARG A 108 4.93 -26.47 -17.35
N LEU A 109 5.07 -26.91 -16.11
CA LEU A 109 5.19 -28.33 -15.76
C LEU A 109 3.97 -29.13 -16.19
N ARG A 110 2.75 -28.61 -15.99
CA ARG A 110 1.52 -29.26 -16.45
C ARG A 110 1.50 -29.42 -17.98
N GLN A 111 1.82 -28.35 -18.71
CA GLN A 111 1.87 -28.39 -20.18
C GLN A 111 2.92 -29.39 -20.69
N ALA A 112 4.11 -29.42 -20.08
CA ALA A 112 5.16 -30.37 -20.46
C ALA A 112 4.75 -31.83 -20.18
N ASN A 113 4.08 -32.10 -19.05
CA ASN A 113 3.55 -33.41 -18.74
C ASN A 113 2.42 -33.85 -19.69
N ASP A 114 1.53 -32.93 -20.06
CA ASP A 114 0.45 -33.24 -21.01
C ASP A 114 1.03 -33.56 -22.40
N ALA A 115 2.03 -32.80 -22.86
CA ALA A 115 2.76 -33.13 -24.09
C ALA A 115 3.47 -34.49 -24.00
N LEU A 116 4.10 -34.82 -22.86
CA LEU A 116 4.72 -36.12 -22.64
C LEU A 116 3.69 -37.27 -22.66
N ARG A 117 2.50 -37.07 -22.10
CA ARG A 117 1.40 -38.05 -22.15
C ARG A 117 0.91 -38.28 -23.57
N GLU A 118 0.71 -37.22 -24.34
CA GLU A 118 0.31 -37.30 -25.75
C GLU A 118 1.33 -38.09 -26.57
N VAL A 119 2.63 -37.78 -26.42
CA VAL A 119 3.68 -38.48 -27.15
C VAL A 119 3.81 -39.94 -26.69
N SER A 120 3.65 -40.20 -25.39
CA SER A 120 3.63 -41.57 -24.85
C SER A 120 2.46 -42.39 -25.39
N GLN A 121 1.30 -41.77 -25.61
CA GLN A 121 0.16 -42.41 -26.23
C GLN A 121 0.45 -42.73 -27.70
N ALA A 122 0.97 -41.76 -28.46
CA ALA A 122 1.33 -41.97 -29.87
C ALA A 122 2.37 -43.09 -30.04
N LEU A 123 3.37 -43.17 -29.15
CA LEU A 123 4.35 -44.26 -29.14
C LEU A 123 3.70 -45.63 -28.88
N ARG A 124 2.75 -45.72 -27.93
CA ARG A 124 2.03 -46.97 -27.66
C ARG A 124 1.19 -47.40 -28.85
N GLU A 125 0.52 -46.46 -29.52
CA GLU A 125 -0.27 -46.74 -30.71
C GLU A 125 0.60 -47.21 -31.89
N ALA A 126 1.75 -46.56 -32.11
CA ALA A 126 2.71 -46.97 -33.14
C ALA A 126 3.28 -48.38 -32.87
N ASN A 127 3.67 -48.65 -31.62
CA ASN A 127 4.13 -49.96 -31.19
C ASN A 127 3.05 -51.04 -31.31
N ALA A 128 1.79 -50.73 -30.98
CA ALA A 128 0.67 -51.67 -31.13
C ALA A 128 0.39 -52.03 -32.60
N LYS A 129 0.64 -51.10 -33.53
CA LYS A 129 0.59 -51.32 -34.98
C LYS A 129 1.84 -52.03 -35.52
N GLY A 130 2.85 -52.25 -34.68
CA GLY A 130 4.15 -52.80 -35.09
C GLY A 130 4.96 -51.86 -35.97
N VAL A 131 4.59 -50.58 -36.03
CA VAL A 131 5.29 -49.57 -36.84
C VAL A 131 6.26 -48.84 -35.91
N GLY A 132 7.55 -49.11 -36.07
CA GLY A 132 8.58 -48.32 -35.42
C GLY A 132 8.71 -46.97 -36.11
N GLU A 133 8.36 -45.88 -35.42
CA GLU A 133 8.56 -44.51 -35.92
C GLU A 133 9.70 -43.82 -35.15
N PRO A 134 10.92 -43.73 -35.73
CA PRO A 134 12.06 -43.08 -35.08
C PRO A 134 11.81 -41.61 -34.69
N HIS A 135 10.98 -40.90 -35.46
CA HIS A 135 10.62 -39.52 -35.16
C HIS A 135 9.77 -39.39 -33.88
N LEU A 136 8.90 -40.37 -33.57
CA LEU A 136 8.14 -40.37 -32.32
C LEU A 136 9.05 -40.63 -31.12
N ILE A 137 10.06 -41.48 -31.26
CA ILE A 137 11.05 -41.73 -30.20
C ILE A 137 11.81 -40.44 -29.89
N ASN A 138 12.32 -39.75 -30.92
CA ASN A 138 13.01 -38.47 -30.73
C ASN A 138 12.08 -37.42 -30.09
N LYS A 139 10.82 -37.34 -30.51
CA LYS A 139 9.83 -36.44 -29.91
C LYS A 139 9.57 -36.77 -28.44
N ALA A 140 9.55 -38.06 -28.08
CA ALA A 140 9.35 -38.51 -26.71
C ALA A 140 10.51 -38.12 -25.80
N ILE A 141 11.75 -38.32 -26.28
CA ILE A 141 12.96 -37.93 -25.56
C ILE A 141 12.99 -36.42 -25.32
N LEU A 142 12.61 -35.61 -26.32
CA LEU A 142 12.50 -34.16 -26.17
C LEU A 142 11.43 -33.77 -25.15
N ALA A 143 10.24 -34.36 -25.22
CA ALA A 143 9.16 -34.11 -24.28
C ALA A 143 9.53 -34.53 -22.83
N GLU A 144 10.27 -35.63 -22.67
CA GLU A 144 10.78 -36.09 -21.37
C GLU A 144 11.80 -35.10 -20.81
N LEU A 145 12.75 -34.65 -21.64
CA LEU A 145 13.74 -33.65 -21.25
C LEU A 145 13.07 -32.34 -20.83
N ASP A 146 12.08 -31.88 -21.58
CA ASP A 146 11.33 -30.66 -21.26
C ASP A 146 10.51 -30.82 -19.97
N SER A 147 9.91 -31.98 -19.73
CA SER A 147 9.23 -32.30 -18.47
C SER A 147 10.20 -32.29 -17.28
N LEU A 148 11.40 -32.86 -17.43
CA LEU A 148 12.43 -32.88 -16.39
C LEU A 148 12.96 -31.47 -16.09
N ARG A 149 13.14 -30.65 -17.14
CA ARG A 149 13.55 -29.25 -16.99
C ARG A 149 12.47 -28.44 -16.28
N ALA A 150 11.20 -28.61 -16.65
CA ALA A 150 10.09 -27.94 -15.99
C ALA A 150 9.97 -28.37 -14.52
N ALA A 151 10.17 -29.65 -14.20
CA ALA A 151 10.15 -30.14 -12.82
C ALA A 151 11.26 -29.47 -11.99
N ARG A 152 12.50 -29.44 -12.51
CA ARG A 152 13.60 -28.72 -11.86
C ARG A 152 13.35 -27.22 -11.70
N ALA A 153 12.68 -26.58 -12.66
CA ALA A 153 12.35 -25.17 -12.58
C ALA A 153 11.33 -24.88 -11.46
N VAL A 154 10.33 -25.76 -11.30
CA VAL A 154 9.40 -25.72 -10.16
C VAL A 154 10.17 -25.89 -8.85
N ASP A 155 11.00 -26.93 -8.72
CA ASP A 155 11.78 -27.18 -7.49
C ASP A 155 12.65 -25.97 -7.10
N ALA A 156 13.29 -25.33 -8.10
CA ALA A 156 14.10 -24.14 -7.89
C ALA A 156 13.26 -22.93 -7.47
N ALA A 157 12.09 -22.72 -8.07
CA ALA A 157 11.17 -21.65 -7.71
C ALA A 157 10.59 -21.85 -6.30
N GLU A 158 10.24 -23.08 -5.93
CA GLU A 158 9.81 -23.43 -4.57
C GLU A 158 10.90 -23.16 -3.54
N ALA A 159 12.13 -23.63 -3.80
CA ALA A 159 13.26 -23.39 -2.91
C ALA A 159 13.54 -21.89 -2.73
N GLN A 160 13.48 -21.12 -3.81
CA GLN A 160 13.66 -19.66 -3.76
C GLN A 160 12.54 -18.99 -2.95
N ALA A 161 11.28 -19.36 -3.16
CA ALA A 161 10.15 -18.82 -2.43
C ALA A 161 10.24 -19.12 -0.93
N LEU A 162 10.63 -20.35 -0.56
CA LEU A 162 10.85 -20.76 0.83
C LEU A 162 11.99 -19.97 1.47
N MET A 163 13.14 -19.83 0.78
CA MET A 163 14.26 -19.04 1.28
C MET A 163 13.85 -17.59 1.51
N SER A 164 13.19 -16.96 0.54
CA SER A 164 12.68 -15.59 0.68
C SER A 164 11.67 -15.42 1.82
N ALA A 165 10.88 -16.46 2.14
CA ALA A 165 9.95 -16.43 3.28
C ALA A 165 10.66 -16.65 4.64
N LEU A 166 11.66 -17.53 4.70
CA LEU A 166 12.35 -17.90 5.94
C LEU A 166 13.44 -16.91 6.36
N THR A 167 14.17 -16.32 5.41
CA THR A 167 15.25 -15.35 5.69
C THR A 167 14.85 -14.23 6.65
N PRO A 168 13.72 -13.51 6.47
CA PRO A 168 13.35 -12.44 7.40
C PRO A 168 13.02 -12.96 8.81
N ILE A 169 12.36 -14.11 8.93
CA ILE A 169 12.00 -14.72 10.23
C ILE A 169 13.26 -15.12 11.00
N LEU A 170 14.24 -15.68 10.30
CA LEU A 170 15.54 -16.05 10.90
C LEU A 170 16.34 -14.81 11.32
N ALA A 171 16.29 -13.73 10.54
CA ALA A 171 16.95 -12.48 10.89
C ALA A 171 16.34 -11.82 12.14
N GLU A 172 15.01 -11.84 12.27
CA GLU A 172 14.30 -11.35 13.46
C GLU A 172 14.65 -12.18 14.71
N ALA A 173 14.64 -13.52 14.60
CA ALA A 173 15.00 -14.41 15.70
C ALA A 173 16.47 -14.27 16.15
N ALA A 174 17.39 -14.02 15.21
CA ALA A 174 18.79 -13.74 15.54
C ALA A 174 18.96 -12.37 16.22
N GLY A 175 18.20 -11.36 15.80
CA GLY A 175 18.19 -10.04 16.42
C GLY A 175 17.63 -10.02 17.85
N SER A 176 16.61 -10.84 18.13
CA SER A 176 16.02 -10.94 19.48
C SER A 176 16.95 -11.62 20.49
N HIS A 177 17.68 -12.67 20.08
CA HIS A 177 18.61 -13.35 20.99
C HIS A 177 19.85 -12.52 21.37
N GLY A 178 20.34 -11.65 20.47
CA GLY A 178 21.45 -10.75 20.78
C GLY A 178 21.10 -9.65 21.79
N GLN A 179 19.82 -9.35 21.99
CA GLN A 179 19.35 -8.34 22.95
C GLN A 179 19.20 -8.92 24.37
N GLU A 180 18.93 -10.21 24.52
CA GLU A 180 18.82 -10.88 25.83
C GLU A 180 20.18 -11.14 26.48
N GLU A 181 21.27 -11.30 25.72
CA GLU A 181 22.62 -11.50 26.26
C GLU A 181 23.34 -10.20 26.69
N SER A 182 22.78 -9.02 26.39
CA SER A 182 23.40 -7.72 26.69
C SER A 182 22.78 -6.96 27.88
N VAL A 183 21.90 -7.61 28.64
CA VAL A 183 21.31 -7.12 29.90
C VAL A 183 21.79 -7.96 31.07
#